data_AF-A0A8H6TMW3-F1
#
_entry.id   AF-A0A8H6TMW3-F1
#
_cell.length_a   1.000
_cell.length_b   1.000
_cell.length_c   1.000
_cell.angle_alpha   90.00
_cell.angle_beta   90.00
_cell.angle_gamma   90.00
#
_symmetry.space_group_name_H-M   'P 1'
#
loop_
_entity.id
_entity.type
_entity.pdbx_description
1 polymer ?
#
loop_
_entity_poly.entity_id
_entity_poly.type
_entity_poly.pdbx_seq_one_letter_code
_entity_poly.pdbx_strand_id
1 'polypeptide(L)'
;MAAFASDPSSESSTVAYSPKEDSRPVLGHVNLMADTLIANATPEDLRAIIRSMVASATPGIAAALHVAARERLSQTLHAGILTPPSSAGSSPLSDSGAYPLLTPYGPTSHMDDLLRRARALYGSGMGFASLGLLALGARASLGLRWDAEGEDALANLLAVLDADIAQAIQSCKEEVESGRAATPEAYEDAREALADIRAALRACEVDCASRARRPLACCSEKEFAFERAMVSLNYWDVPQAAAPMES
;
A
#
# COMPACT_ATOMS: atom_id res chain seq x y z
N MET A 1 -40.33 82.26 -26.39
CA MET A 1 -40.47 80.92 -26.99
C MET A 1 -40.23 79.89 -25.89
N ALA A 2 -41.18 78.97 -25.72
CA ALA A 2 -41.33 77.90 -24.72
C ALA A 2 -40.02 77.17 -24.33
N ALA A 3 -39.72 76.88 -23.06
CA ALA A 3 -40.32 75.90 -22.13
C ALA A 3 -40.17 74.44 -22.59
N PHE A 4 -39.47 73.60 -21.82
CA PHE A 4 -39.96 72.30 -21.34
C PHE A 4 -39.00 71.68 -20.31
N ALA A 5 -39.53 71.42 -19.12
CA ALA A 5 -38.94 70.56 -18.09
C ALA A 5 -39.36 69.10 -18.32
N SER A 6 -38.54 68.13 -17.94
CA SER A 6 -38.98 66.77 -17.55
C SER A 6 -37.86 66.04 -16.79
N ASP A 7 -38.20 65.67 -15.56
CA ASP A 7 -37.67 64.55 -14.76
C ASP A 7 -38.84 63.53 -14.66
N PRO A 8 -38.77 62.29 -14.12
CA PRO A 8 -37.68 61.36 -13.76
C PRO A 8 -37.93 59.92 -14.32
N SER A 9 -37.18 58.93 -13.81
CA SER A 9 -37.50 57.49 -13.69
C SER A 9 -37.19 56.51 -14.85
N SER A 10 -36.06 55.81 -14.70
CA SER A 10 -35.96 54.38 -15.02
C SER A 10 -34.88 53.74 -14.15
N GLU A 11 -35.32 53.23 -13.00
CA GLU A 11 -34.60 52.23 -12.23
C GLU A 11 -34.47 50.97 -13.10
N SER A 12 -33.28 50.73 -13.65
CA SER A 12 -32.95 49.43 -14.24
C SER A 12 -32.33 48.58 -13.14
N SER A 13 -33.17 47.75 -12.53
CA SER A 13 -32.79 46.66 -11.65
C SER A 13 -31.74 45.77 -12.33
N THR A 14 -30.47 45.98 -12.00
CA THR A 14 -29.42 45.00 -12.22
C THR A 14 -29.62 43.88 -11.21
N VAL A 15 -30.40 42.87 -11.60
CA VAL A 15 -30.46 41.58 -10.90
C VAL A 15 -29.05 40.99 -10.94
N ALA A 16 -28.37 41.04 -9.79
CA ALA A 16 -27.12 40.34 -9.58
C ALA A 16 -27.38 38.84 -9.75
N TYR A 17 -26.98 38.29 -10.89
CA TYR A 17 -26.93 36.85 -11.12
C TYR A 17 -25.79 36.32 -10.26
N SER A 18 -26.13 35.86 -9.05
CA SER A 18 -25.22 35.10 -8.21
C SER A 18 -25.10 33.70 -8.84
N PRO A 19 -23.95 33.32 -9.41
CA PRO A 19 -23.78 31.94 -9.83
C PRO A 19 -23.67 31.12 -8.55
N LYS A 20 -24.75 30.42 -8.22
CA LYS A 20 -24.63 29.26 -7.35
C LYS A 20 -23.70 28.29 -8.08
N GLU A 21 -22.47 28.18 -7.62
CA GLU A 21 -21.60 27.07 -7.96
C GLU A 21 -22.35 25.81 -7.53
N ASP A 22 -23.05 25.19 -8.49
CA ASP A 22 -23.46 23.81 -8.40
C ASP A 22 -22.18 22.97 -8.41
N SER A 23 -21.56 22.82 -7.24
CA SER A 23 -20.46 21.91 -6.98
C SER A 23 -20.99 20.48 -6.94
N ARG A 24 -21.65 20.06 -8.02
CA ARG A 24 -21.85 18.63 -8.29
C ARG A 24 -20.50 18.12 -8.77
N PRO A 25 -19.95 17.04 -8.19
CA PRO A 25 -18.79 16.40 -8.78
C PRO A 25 -19.19 15.99 -10.19
N VAL A 26 -18.60 16.64 -11.18
CA VAL A 26 -18.70 16.18 -12.57
C VAL A 26 -18.00 14.83 -12.56
N LEU A 27 -18.78 13.75 -12.53
CA LEU A 27 -18.32 12.43 -12.93
C LEU A 27 -17.83 12.60 -14.36
N GLY A 28 -16.52 12.83 -14.51
CA GLY A 28 -15.89 13.05 -15.79
C GLY A 28 -16.10 11.80 -16.61
N HIS A 29 -17.00 11.86 -17.59
CA HIS A 29 -17.14 10.79 -18.56
C HIS A 29 -15.76 10.57 -19.17
N VAL A 30 -15.23 9.36 -19.06
CA VAL A 30 -14.02 8.99 -19.78
C VAL A 30 -14.34 9.17 -21.26
N ASN A 31 -13.51 9.94 -21.96
CA ASN A 31 -13.69 10.18 -23.38
C ASN A 31 -13.80 8.84 -24.12
N LEU A 32 -14.78 8.69 -25.01
CA LEU A 32 -15.02 7.44 -25.76
C LEU A 32 -13.76 6.92 -26.46
N MET A 33 -12.90 7.80 -26.97
CA MET A 33 -11.62 7.42 -27.59
C MET A 33 -10.64 6.86 -26.55
N ALA A 34 -10.58 7.46 -25.36
CA ALA A 34 -9.74 6.96 -24.28
C ALA A 34 -10.29 5.63 -23.73
N ASP A 35 -11.60 5.49 -23.59
CA ASP A 35 -12.25 4.25 -23.15
C ASP A 35 -12.01 3.11 -24.15
N THR A 36 -12.17 3.39 -25.44
CA THR A 36 -11.88 2.44 -26.53
C THR A 36 -10.41 2.01 -26.50
N LEU A 37 -9.47 2.95 -26.27
CA LEU A 37 -8.06 2.61 -26.11
C LEU A 37 -7.84 1.72 -24.88
N ILE A 38 -8.38 2.08 -23.71
CA ILE A 38 -8.21 1.32 -22.46
C ILE A 38 -8.77 -0.11 -22.60
N ALA A 39 -9.91 -0.26 -23.27
CA ALA A 39 -10.57 -1.55 -23.45
C ALA A 39 -9.83 -2.50 -24.39
N ASN A 40 -9.03 -1.98 -25.33
CA ASN A 40 -8.42 -2.77 -26.41
C ASN A 40 -6.89 -2.81 -26.39
N ALA A 41 -6.23 -1.90 -25.66
CA ALA A 41 -4.78 -1.88 -25.55
C ALA A 41 -4.26 -3.09 -24.75
N THR A 42 -3.07 -3.59 -25.09
CA THR A 42 -2.44 -4.64 -24.30
C THR A 42 -2.01 -4.10 -22.92
N PRO A 43 -1.89 -4.95 -21.89
CA PRO A 43 -1.38 -4.50 -20.59
C PRO A 43 0.02 -3.87 -20.68
N GLU A 44 0.84 -4.30 -21.64
CA GLU A 44 2.19 -3.75 -21.82
C GLU A 44 2.15 -2.35 -22.44
N ASP A 45 1.27 -2.13 -23.43
CA ASP A 45 1.05 -0.80 -24.02
C ASP A 45 0.51 0.17 -22.96
N LEU A 46 -0.47 -0.26 -22.15
CA LEU A 46 -1.01 0.56 -21.07
C LEU A 46 0.06 0.95 -20.05
N ARG A 47 0.94 0.01 -19.66
CA ARG A 47 2.07 0.31 -18.77
C ARG A 47 3.04 1.31 -19.41
N ALA A 48 3.38 1.13 -20.68
CA ALA A 48 4.28 2.04 -21.39
C ALA A 48 3.69 3.46 -21.50
N ILE A 49 2.41 3.57 -21.84
CA ILE A 49 1.68 4.85 -21.91
C ILE A 49 1.66 5.53 -20.53
N ILE A 50 1.26 4.83 -19.47
CA ILE A 50 1.21 5.39 -18.11
C ILE A 50 2.60 5.83 -17.64
N ARG A 51 3.65 5.02 -17.87
CA ARG A 51 5.03 5.40 -17.54
C ARG A 51 5.45 6.66 -18.29
N SER A 52 5.11 6.77 -19.58
CA SER A 52 5.40 7.97 -20.38
C SER A 52 4.67 9.20 -19.83
N MET A 53 3.40 9.07 -19.44
CA MET A 53 2.63 10.17 -18.83
C MET A 53 3.20 10.62 -17.49
N VAL A 54 3.68 9.69 -16.65
CA VAL A 54 4.32 10.02 -15.38
C VAL A 54 5.70 10.64 -15.62
N ALA A 55 6.46 10.13 -16.61
CA ALA A 55 7.79 10.61 -16.95
C ALA A 55 7.79 11.97 -17.67
N SER A 56 6.69 12.35 -18.34
CA SER A 56 6.58 13.65 -19.02
C SER A 56 6.54 14.85 -18.07
N ALA A 57 6.62 14.61 -16.75
CA ALA A 57 6.66 15.61 -15.68
C ALA A 57 5.49 16.61 -15.72
N THR A 58 4.37 16.23 -16.34
CA THR A 58 3.16 17.05 -16.32
C THR A 58 2.70 17.17 -14.86
N PRO A 59 2.61 18.40 -14.32
CA PRO A 59 2.27 18.58 -12.92
C PRO A 59 0.95 17.89 -12.55
N GLY A 60 0.95 17.17 -11.43
CA GLY A 60 -0.25 16.54 -10.88
C GLY A 60 -0.61 15.15 -11.44
N ILE A 61 -0.06 14.69 -12.58
CA ILE A 61 -0.40 13.36 -13.12
C ILE A 61 -0.03 12.24 -12.15
N ALA A 62 1.19 12.26 -11.59
CA ALA A 62 1.62 11.24 -10.64
C ALA A 62 0.73 11.22 -9.39
N ALA A 63 0.43 12.40 -8.83
CA ALA A 63 -0.46 12.51 -7.67
C ALA A 63 -1.87 11.98 -7.97
N ALA A 64 -2.46 12.35 -9.10
CA ALA A 64 -3.76 11.86 -9.53
C ALA A 64 -3.78 10.34 -9.74
N LEU A 65 -2.71 9.78 -10.34
CA LEU A 65 -2.55 8.35 -10.50
C LEU A 65 -2.51 7.63 -9.14
N HIS A 66 -1.75 8.14 -8.17
CA HIS A 66 -1.69 7.56 -6.83
C HIS A 66 -3.04 7.63 -6.10
N VAL A 67 -3.79 8.73 -6.23
CA VAL A 67 -5.14 8.86 -5.65
C VAL A 67 -6.08 7.82 -6.26
N ALA A 68 -6.17 7.76 -7.59
CA ALA A 68 -7.04 6.79 -8.28
C ALA A 68 -6.66 5.34 -7.96
N ALA A 69 -5.35 5.04 -7.90
CA ALA A 69 -4.85 3.72 -7.53
C ALA A 69 -5.27 3.35 -6.10
N ARG A 70 -5.12 4.28 -5.14
CA ARG A 70 -5.51 4.07 -3.74
C ARG A 70 -7.00 3.82 -3.60
N GLU A 71 -7.84 4.63 -4.24
CA GLU A 71 -9.30 4.46 -4.21
C GLU A 71 -9.71 3.09 -4.75
N ARG A 72 -9.11 2.66 -5.87
CA ARG A 72 -9.41 1.35 -6.45
C ARG A 72 -8.94 0.20 -5.57
N LEU A 73 -7.71 0.29 -5.05
CA LEU A 73 -7.12 -0.76 -4.23
C LEU A 73 -7.81 -0.87 -2.86
N SER A 74 -8.21 0.24 -2.25
CA SER A 74 -8.98 0.23 -1.01
C SER A 74 -10.34 -0.43 -1.22
N GLN A 75 -11.06 -0.14 -2.30
CA GLN A 75 -12.32 -0.84 -2.62
C GLN A 75 -12.12 -2.35 -2.77
N THR A 76 -11.03 -2.75 -3.42
CA THR A 76 -10.72 -4.17 -3.66
C THR A 76 -10.30 -4.87 -2.35
N LEU A 77 -9.62 -4.16 -1.44
CA LEU A 77 -9.30 -4.64 -0.09
C LEU A 77 -10.58 -4.84 0.74
N HIS A 78 -11.45 -3.84 0.81
CA HIS A 78 -12.70 -3.90 1.57
C HIS A 78 -13.66 -4.97 1.05
N ALA A 79 -13.64 -5.26 -0.26
CA ALA A 79 -14.41 -6.34 -0.85
C ALA A 79 -13.89 -7.75 -0.46
N GLY A 80 -12.83 -7.86 0.33
CA GLY A 80 -12.22 -9.14 0.73
C GLY A 80 -11.54 -9.88 -0.43
N ILE A 81 -11.41 -9.25 -1.60
CA ILE A 81 -10.81 -9.84 -2.80
C ILE A 81 -9.28 -9.94 -2.64
N LEU A 82 -8.69 -9.10 -1.79
CA LEU A 82 -7.24 -9.05 -1.54
C LEU A 82 -6.82 -9.64 -0.19
N THR A 83 -7.76 -9.97 0.68
CA THR A 83 -7.50 -10.54 2.01
C THR A 83 -7.49 -12.07 1.91
N PRO A 84 -6.37 -12.77 2.16
CA PRO A 84 -6.46 -14.21 2.42
C PRO A 84 -7.38 -14.44 3.64
N PRO A 85 -8.16 -15.54 3.67
CA PRO A 85 -9.13 -15.77 4.73
C PRO A 85 -8.45 -15.71 6.10
N SER A 86 -8.89 -14.73 6.89
CA SER A 86 -8.61 -14.42 8.30
C SER A 86 -7.43 -15.13 8.98
N SER A 87 -6.38 -14.36 9.26
CA SER A 87 -5.48 -14.59 10.40
C SER A 87 -5.99 -13.86 11.64
N ALA A 88 -7.25 -14.10 12.02
CA ALA A 88 -7.79 -13.69 13.31
C ALA A 88 -8.03 -14.97 14.12
N GLY A 89 -7.04 -15.35 14.94
CA GLY A 89 -7.15 -16.49 15.84
C GLY A 89 -5.98 -17.46 15.75
N SER A 90 -5.04 -17.29 16.67
CA SER A 90 -4.20 -18.33 17.28
C SER A 90 -4.60 -19.80 17.07
N SER A 91 -3.78 -20.57 16.34
CA SER A 91 -3.28 -21.90 16.75
C SER A 91 -2.32 -22.49 15.71
N PRO A 92 -1.20 -23.12 16.12
CA PRO A 92 -0.47 -24.04 15.27
C PRO A 92 -1.12 -25.41 15.41
N LEU A 93 -1.84 -25.88 14.38
CA LEU A 93 -2.06 -27.30 14.01
C LEU A 93 -3.30 -27.38 13.10
N SER A 94 -3.05 -27.69 11.82
CA SER A 94 -3.93 -28.37 10.85
C SER A 94 -5.33 -27.81 10.50
N ASP A 95 -5.68 -27.98 9.22
CA ASP A 95 -7.05 -28.00 8.65
C ASP A 95 -7.79 -26.67 8.44
N SER A 96 -7.11 -25.64 7.96
CA SER A 96 -7.79 -24.61 7.16
C SER A 96 -7.26 -24.69 5.73
N GLY A 97 -8.15 -24.72 4.74
CA GLY A 97 -7.85 -24.78 3.30
C GLY A 97 -7.10 -23.56 2.74
N ALA A 98 -6.27 -22.92 3.56
CA ALA A 98 -5.30 -21.93 3.16
C ALA A 98 -4.14 -22.64 2.47
N TYR A 99 -3.98 -22.39 1.19
CA TYR A 99 -2.85 -22.88 0.43
C TYR A 99 -1.54 -22.32 1.01
N PRO A 100 -0.50 -23.15 1.19
CA PRO A 100 0.76 -22.70 1.76
C PRO A 100 1.40 -21.63 0.87
N LEU A 101 1.88 -20.53 1.46
CA LEU A 101 2.62 -19.49 0.73
C LEU A 101 4.03 -19.98 0.37
N LEU A 102 4.66 -20.72 1.29
CA LEU A 102 5.98 -21.29 1.12
C LEU A 102 5.95 -22.80 1.40
N THR A 103 6.85 -23.53 0.75
CA THR A 103 7.11 -24.95 1.03
C THR A 103 8.61 -25.15 1.26
N PRO A 104 9.05 -26.30 1.81
CA PRO A 104 10.47 -26.65 1.87
C PRO A 104 11.15 -26.73 0.48
N TYR A 105 10.37 -26.76 -0.60
CA TYR A 105 10.86 -26.85 -1.98
C TYR A 105 10.82 -25.50 -2.72
N GLY A 106 10.38 -24.42 -2.07
CA GLY A 106 10.33 -23.08 -2.66
C GLY A 106 8.95 -22.38 -2.62
N PRO A 107 8.82 -21.23 -3.30
CA PRO A 107 7.57 -20.45 -3.37
C PRO A 107 6.43 -21.21 -4.02
N THR A 108 5.21 -20.90 -3.59
CA THR A 108 3.99 -21.25 -4.34
C THR A 108 3.49 -20.06 -5.14
N SER A 109 2.59 -20.30 -6.10
CA SER A 109 1.92 -19.22 -6.84
C SER A 109 1.16 -18.24 -5.94
N HIS A 110 0.73 -18.68 -4.76
CA HIS A 110 0.07 -17.82 -3.78
C HIS A 110 1.02 -16.79 -3.18
N MET A 111 2.31 -17.11 -3.05
CA MET A 111 3.32 -16.12 -2.66
C MET A 111 3.52 -15.07 -3.74
N ASP A 112 3.61 -15.47 -5.01
CA ASP A 112 3.75 -14.50 -6.11
C ASP A 112 2.58 -13.51 -6.16
N ASP A 113 1.36 -14.02 -5.93
CA ASP A 113 0.17 -13.19 -5.86
C ASP A 113 0.17 -12.28 -4.62
N LEU A 114 0.65 -12.77 -3.47
CA LEU A 114 0.81 -11.96 -2.25
C LEU A 114 1.80 -10.82 -2.48
N LEU A 115 2.98 -11.12 -3.02
CA LEU A 115 4.00 -10.12 -3.32
C LEU A 115 3.47 -9.10 -4.33
N ARG A 116 2.83 -9.55 -5.42
CA ARG A 116 2.23 -8.64 -6.41
C ARG A 116 1.22 -7.67 -5.78
N ARG A 117 0.38 -8.16 -4.87
CA ARG A 117 -0.60 -7.34 -4.13
C ARG A 117 0.08 -6.35 -3.18
N ALA A 118 1.03 -6.82 -2.37
CA ALA A 118 1.80 -5.95 -1.47
C ALA A 118 2.49 -4.82 -2.24
N ARG A 119 3.14 -5.13 -3.36
CA ARG A 119 3.80 -4.14 -4.22
C ARG A 119 2.86 -3.10 -4.81
N ALA A 120 1.64 -3.51 -5.18
CA ALA A 120 0.62 -2.55 -5.62
C ALA A 120 0.17 -1.62 -4.49
N LEU A 121 0.05 -2.13 -3.26
CA LEU A 121 -0.34 -1.34 -2.09
C LEU A 121 0.75 -0.35 -1.68
N TYR A 122 1.98 -0.79 -1.40
CA TYR A 122 3.03 0.16 -1.00
C TYR A 122 3.39 1.11 -2.16
N GLY A 123 3.29 0.66 -3.41
CA GLY A 123 3.50 1.50 -4.60
C GLY A 123 2.42 2.56 -4.83
N SER A 124 1.24 2.42 -4.22
CA SER A 124 0.16 3.43 -4.23
C SER A 124 0.17 4.33 -2.97
N GLY A 125 1.17 4.16 -2.11
CA GLY A 125 1.29 4.90 -0.86
C GLY A 125 0.30 4.40 0.22
N MET A 126 -0.05 3.11 0.17
CA MET A 126 -0.80 2.37 1.20
C MET A 126 0.16 1.40 1.93
N GLY A 127 1.15 1.95 2.60
CA GLY A 127 2.23 1.19 3.23
C GLY A 127 1.72 0.27 4.32
N PHE A 128 0.86 0.77 5.22
CA PHE A 128 0.37 -0.02 6.36
C PHE A 128 -0.46 -1.23 5.91
N ALA A 129 -1.34 -1.04 4.93
CA ALA A 129 -2.09 -2.13 4.32
C ALA A 129 -1.17 -3.18 3.66
N SER A 130 -0.07 -2.74 3.05
CA SER A 130 0.94 -3.65 2.49
C SER A 130 1.66 -4.46 3.57
N LEU A 131 1.97 -3.87 4.72
CA LEU A 131 2.67 -4.55 5.82
C LEU A 131 1.88 -5.76 6.33
N GLY A 132 0.55 -5.65 6.43
CA GLY A 132 -0.31 -6.77 6.83
C GLY A 132 -0.15 -7.99 5.92
N LEU A 133 -0.04 -7.80 4.60
CA LEU A 133 0.20 -8.91 3.67
C LEU A 133 1.62 -9.47 3.82
N LEU A 134 2.63 -8.61 3.94
CA LEU A 134 4.03 -9.05 4.03
C LEU A 134 4.33 -9.78 5.34
N ALA A 135 3.61 -9.47 6.43
CA ALA A 135 3.70 -10.19 7.70
C ALA A 135 3.29 -11.67 7.54
N LEU A 136 2.30 -11.97 6.69
CA LEU A 136 1.94 -13.35 6.36
C LEU A 136 3.08 -14.07 5.64
N GLY A 137 3.75 -13.38 4.71
CA GLY A 137 4.92 -13.91 4.01
C GLY A 137 6.07 -14.23 4.97
N ALA A 138 6.37 -13.33 5.91
CA ALA A 138 7.40 -13.55 6.92
C ALA A 138 7.04 -14.75 7.81
N ARG A 139 5.80 -14.84 8.31
CA ARG A 139 5.34 -15.99 9.10
C ARG A 139 5.41 -17.31 8.35
N ALA A 140 5.15 -17.30 7.04
CA ALA A 140 5.25 -18.51 6.23
C ALA A 140 6.68 -19.08 6.15
N SER A 141 7.69 -18.27 6.47
CA SER A 141 9.10 -18.71 6.49
C SER A 141 9.49 -19.44 7.79
N LEU A 142 8.66 -19.38 8.83
CA LEU A 142 8.94 -19.99 10.13
C LEU A 142 9.12 -21.50 9.99
N GLY A 143 10.23 -22.02 10.52
CA GLY A 143 10.58 -23.43 10.48
C GLY A 143 11.14 -23.93 9.13
N LEU A 144 11.10 -23.12 8.06
CA LEU A 144 11.66 -23.50 6.76
C LEU A 144 13.17 -23.32 6.74
N ARG A 145 13.91 -24.31 6.26
CA ARG A 145 15.35 -24.19 6.06
C ARG A 145 15.62 -23.73 4.64
N TRP A 146 16.58 -22.83 4.49
CA TRP A 146 17.09 -22.38 3.21
C TRP A 146 18.61 -22.36 3.27
N ASP A 147 19.26 -22.57 2.13
CA ASP A 147 20.70 -22.44 2.00
C ASP A 147 21.06 -21.09 1.36
N ALA A 148 21.75 -20.23 2.11
CA ALA A 148 22.17 -18.91 1.59
C ALA A 148 23.32 -19.01 0.57
N GLU A 149 24.08 -20.11 0.55
CA GLU A 149 25.25 -20.29 -0.33
C GLU A 149 24.91 -21.04 -1.65
N GLY A 150 23.71 -21.61 -1.75
CA GLY A 150 23.23 -22.31 -2.95
C GLY A 150 22.37 -21.45 -3.87
N GLU A 151 22.06 -21.95 -5.08
CA GLU A 151 20.96 -21.44 -5.93
C GLU A 151 19.59 -21.80 -5.34
N ASP A 152 19.40 -21.56 -4.04
CA ASP A 152 18.15 -21.87 -3.35
C ASP A 152 17.10 -20.82 -3.71
N ALA A 153 16.05 -21.26 -4.39
CA ALA A 153 14.91 -20.44 -4.74
C ALA A 153 14.25 -19.80 -3.50
N LEU A 154 14.32 -20.47 -2.34
CA LEU A 154 13.79 -19.96 -1.09
C LEU A 154 14.65 -18.80 -0.53
N ALA A 155 15.98 -18.93 -0.53
CA ALA A 155 16.87 -17.85 -0.07
C ALA A 155 16.68 -16.57 -0.89
N ASN A 156 16.64 -16.70 -2.22
CA ASN A 156 16.38 -15.58 -3.13
C ASN A 156 15.03 -14.90 -2.84
N LEU A 157 13.99 -15.70 -2.62
CA LEU A 157 12.66 -15.19 -2.31
C LEU A 157 12.61 -14.47 -0.96
N LEU A 158 13.30 -14.98 0.06
CA LEU A 158 13.35 -14.34 1.37
C LEU A 158 14.08 -12.99 1.30
N ALA A 159 15.16 -12.89 0.52
CA ALA A 159 15.83 -11.62 0.24
C ALA A 159 14.90 -10.62 -0.49
N VAL A 160 14.08 -11.10 -1.42
CA VAL A 160 13.05 -10.29 -2.09
C VAL A 160 11.98 -9.82 -1.09
N LEU A 161 11.52 -10.71 -0.21
CA LEU A 161 10.53 -10.39 0.81
C LEU A 161 11.06 -9.36 1.83
N ASP A 162 12.31 -9.49 2.27
CA ASP A 162 12.99 -8.50 3.12
C ASP A 162 13.06 -7.12 2.45
N ALA A 163 13.43 -7.09 1.17
CA ALA A 163 13.46 -5.85 0.39
C ALA A 163 12.07 -5.22 0.27
N ASP A 164 11.03 -6.01 0.00
CA ASP A 164 9.64 -5.53 -0.10
C ASP A 164 9.12 -4.99 1.25
N ILE A 165 9.46 -5.63 2.38
CA ILE A 165 9.10 -5.12 3.72
C ILE A 165 9.78 -3.77 3.99
N ALA A 166 11.07 -3.64 3.67
CA ALA A 166 11.77 -2.36 3.82
C ALA A 166 11.15 -1.26 2.96
N GLN A 167 10.73 -1.57 1.73
CA GLN A 167 10.00 -0.62 0.86
C GLN A 167 8.62 -0.27 1.40
N ALA A 168 7.88 -1.24 1.95
CA ALA A 168 6.60 -0.99 2.57
C ALA A 168 6.74 -0.08 3.81
N ILE A 169 7.77 -0.27 4.64
CA ILE A 169 8.08 0.63 5.77
C ILE A 169 8.36 2.05 5.28
N GLN A 170 9.12 2.21 4.20
CA GLN A 170 9.35 3.52 3.59
C GLN A 170 8.05 4.17 3.09
N SER A 171 7.18 3.40 2.45
CA SER A 171 5.85 3.86 2.04
C SER A 171 4.99 4.30 3.23
N CYS A 172 5.08 3.61 4.38
CA CYS A 172 4.38 4.00 5.60
C CYS A 172 4.86 5.37 6.12
N LYS A 173 6.16 5.67 6.04
CA LYS A 173 6.71 6.99 6.42
C LYS A 173 6.08 8.09 5.57
N GLU A 174 6.06 7.91 4.26
CA GLU A 174 5.48 8.87 3.31
C GLU A 174 3.96 9.01 3.50
N GLU A 175 3.28 7.92 3.88
CA GLU A 175 1.87 7.92 4.23
C GLU A 175 1.59 8.78 5.48
N VAL A 176 2.42 8.68 6.51
CA VAL A 176 2.35 9.54 7.71
C VAL A 176 2.69 10.99 7.37
N GLU A 177 3.80 11.25 6.68
CA GLU A 177 4.28 12.60 6.32
C GLU A 177 3.26 13.38 5.49
N SER A 178 2.49 12.67 4.68
CA SER A 178 1.40 13.26 3.88
C SER A 178 0.12 13.55 4.68
N GLY A 179 0.09 13.26 5.98
CA GLY A 179 -1.07 13.46 6.85
C GLY A 179 -2.19 12.43 6.67
N ARG A 180 -1.97 11.35 5.91
CA ARG A 180 -3.03 10.35 5.63
C ARG A 180 -3.29 9.40 6.78
N ALA A 181 -2.31 9.23 7.68
CA ALA A 181 -2.45 8.47 8.93
C ALA A 181 -2.73 9.37 10.14
N ALA A 182 -3.34 10.54 9.93
CA ALA A 182 -3.55 11.54 10.99
C ALA A 182 -4.87 11.39 11.76
N THR A 183 -5.84 10.61 11.25
CA THR A 183 -7.07 10.34 12.00
C THR A 183 -6.76 9.37 13.15
N PRO A 184 -7.47 9.47 14.30
CA PRO A 184 -7.25 8.54 15.41
C PRO A 184 -7.40 7.07 15.00
N GLU A 185 -8.40 6.77 14.16
CA GLU A 185 -8.64 5.43 13.63
C GLU A 185 -7.48 4.95 12.75
N ALA A 186 -7.05 5.76 11.77
CA ALA A 186 -5.95 5.40 10.88
C ALA A 186 -4.61 5.27 11.62
N TYR A 187 -4.44 6.03 12.71
CA TYR A 187 -3.26 5.94 13.57
C TYR A 187 -3.23 4.63 14.36
N GLU A 188 -4.36 4.18 14.90
CA GLU A 188 -4.44 2.88 15.58
C GLU A 188 -4.22 1.72 14.59
N ASP A 189 -4.83 1.77 13.40
CA ASP A 189 -4.61 0.77 12.34
C ASP A 189 -3.12 0.72 11.94
N ALA A 190 -2.47 1.88 11.82
CA ALA A 190 -1.05 1.99 11.52
C ALA A 190 -0.16 1.36 12.61
N ARG A 191 -0.49 1.59 13.88
CA ARG A 191 0.22 0.99 15.03
C ARG A 191 0.03 -0.52 15.05
N GLU A 192 -1.18 -1.01 14.80
CA GLU A 192 -1.49 -2.44 14.75
C GLU A 192 -0.67 -3.11 13.65
N ALA A 193 -0.68 -2.56 12.43
CA ALA A 193 0.08 -3.10 11.30
C ALA A 193 1.60 -3.17 11.60
N LEU A 194 2.16 -2.15 12.27
CA LEU A 194 3.57 -2.15 12.66
C LEU A 194 3.88 -3.12 13.80
N ALA A 195 2.99 -3.24 14.78
CA ALA A 195 3.12 -4.24 15.84
C ALA A 195 3.09 -5.65 15.25
N ASP A 196 2.21 -5.90 14.28
CA ASP A 196 2.03 -7.19 13.63
C ASP A 196 3.29 -7.63 12.87
N ILE A 197 3.82 -6.77 11.98
CA ILE A 197 5.05 -7.09 11.24
C ILE A 197 6.25 -7.22 12.18
N ARG A 198 6.36 -6.38 13.22
CA ARG A 198 7.43 -6.48 14.22
C ARG A 198 7.37 -7.80 14.98
N ALA A 199 6.17 -8.26 15.33
CA ALA A 199 5.97 -9.58 15.95
C ALA A 199 6.36 -10.72 15.00
N ALA A 200 5.97 -10.64 13.73
CA ALA A 200 6.33 -11.63 12.71
C ALA A 200 7.85 -11.74 12.51
N LEU A 201 8.55 -10.61 12.37
CA LEU A 201 9.99 -10.60 12.17
C LEU A 201 10.78 -11.07 13.40
N ARG A 202 10.35 -10.69 14.62
CA ARG A 202 10.92 -11.23 15.87
C ARG A 202 10.73 -12.74 16.00
N ALA A 203 9.58 -13.26 15.58
CA ALA A 203 9.36 -14.70 15.55
C ALA A 203 10.35 -15.39 14.60
N CYS A 204 10.63 -14.79 13.43
CA CYS A 204 11.62 -15.29 12.48
C CYS A 204 13.05 -15.25 13.05
N GLU A 205 13.39 -14.19 13.78
CA GLU A 205 14.69 -14.04 14.45
C GLU A 205 14.88 -15.12 15.53
N VAL A 206 13.87 -15.35 16.37
CA VAL A 206 13.88 -16.40 17.40
C VAL A 206 13.97 -17.80 16.76
N ASP A 207 13.22 -18.05 15.70
CA ASP A 207 13.25 -19.31 14.96
C ASP A 207 14.63 -19.57 14.34
N CYS A 208 15.24 -18.57 13.69
CA CYS A 208 16.62 -18.60 13.20
C CYS A 208 17.62 -18.92 14.33
N ALA A 209 17.58 -18.19 15.44
CA ALA A 209 18.47 -18.39 16.58
C ALA A 209 18.32 -19.78 17.23
N SER A 210 17.10 -20.34 17.23
CA SER A 210 16.83 -21.67 17.76
C SER A 210 17.46 -22.79 16.92
N ARG A 211 17.57 -22.58 15.60
CA ARG A 211 18.12 -23.54 14.63
C ARG A 211 19.64 -23.55 14.65
N ALA A 212 20.26 -22.37 14.74
CA ALA A 212 21.72 -22.20 14.84
C ALA A 212 22.36 -22.94 16.03
N ARG A 213 21.58 -23.32 17.06
CA ARG A 213 22.06 -24.08 18.23
C ARG A 213 22.09 -25.60 18.02
N ARG A 214 21.66 -26.13 16.87
CA ARG A 214 21.63 -27.58 16.60
C ARG A 214 22.92 -28.06 15.91
N PRO A 215 23.56 -29.14 16.38
CA PRO A 215 24.91 -29.56 15.97
C PRO A 215 25.02 -30.17 14.54
N LEU A 216 23.96 -30.16 13.74
CA LEU A 216 23.93 -30.68 12.36
C LEU A 216 23.60 -29.59 11.31
N ALA A 217 23.64 -28.33 11.71
CA ALA A 217 23.42 -27.18 10.84
C ALA A 217 24.62 -27.01 9.89
N CYS A 218 24.41 -27.22 8.59
CA CYS A 218 25.30 -26.74 7.53
C CYS A 218 25.50 -25.22 7.71
N CYS A 219 26.73 -24.75 7.49
CA CYS A 219 27.23 -23.48 8.01
C CYS A 219 26.68 -22.19 7.36
N SER A 220 25.57 -22.20 6.62
CA SER A 220 24.87 -21.00 6.14
C SER A 220 23.66 -20.58 7.01
N GLU A 221 23.29 -21.35 8.05
CA GLU A 221 22.15 -21.10 8.97
C GLU A 221 22.32 -19.92 9.96
N LYS A 222 23.30 -19.03 9.76
CA LYS A 222 23.58 -17.90 10.68
C LYS A 222 23.00 -16.57 10.26
N GLU A 223 22.52 -16.44 9.04
CA GLU A 223 22.03 -15.17 8.51
C GLU A 223 20.53 -15.04 8.67
N PHE A 224 20.13 -13.97 9.34
CA PHE A 224 18.73 -13.66 9.53
C PHE A 224 18.19 -13.04 8.23
N ALA A 225 17.21 -13.70 7.61
CA ALA A 225 16.74 -13.31 6.28
C ALA A 225 16.15 -11.89 6.19
N PHE A 226 15.73 -11.30 7.32
CA PHE A 226 14.99 -10.03 7.34
C PHE A 226 15.76 -8.88 8.02
N GLU A 227 17.09 -8.88 7.90
CA GLU A 227 17.95 -7.87 8.53
C GLU A 227 17.58 -6.44 8.11
N ARG A 228 17.33 -6.18 6.81
CA ARG A 228 17.05 -4.82 6.34
C ARG A 228 15.70 -4.32 6.84
N ALA A 229 14.70 -5.19 6.86
CA ALA A 229 13.38 -4.89 7.40
C ALA A 229 13.45 -4.60 8.90
N MET A 230 14.16 -5.42 9.67
CA MET A 230 14.31 -5.20 11.12
C MET A 230 15.07 -3.92 11.44
N VAL A 231 16.13 -3.62 10.70
CA VAL A 231 16.84 -2.33 10.81
C VAL A 231 15.87 -1.19 10.54
N SER A 232 15.09 -1.25 9.46
CA SER A 232 14.11 -0.21 9.11
C SER A 232 13.08 0.05 10.23
N LEU A 233 12.60 -1.00 10.91
CA LEU A 233 11.66 -0.88 12.04
C LEU A 233 12.28 -0.38 13.34
N ASN A 234 13.59 -0.51 13.51
CA ASN A 234 14.28 -0.03 14.72
C ASN A 234 14.55 1.48 14.67
N TYR A 235 14.66 2.04 13.46
CA TYR A 235 14.91 3.47 13.25
C TYR A 235 13.65 4.29 13.00
N TRP A 236 12.46 3.68 13.04
CA TRP A 236 11.22 4.38 12.79
C TRP A 236 10.04 3.83 13.61
N ASP A 237 9.25 4.76 14.14
CA ASP A 237 7.97 4.49 14.80
C ASP A 237 6.95 5.56 14.35
N VAL A 238 5.66 5.27 14.50
CA VAL A 238 4.62 6.26 14.14
C VAL A 238 4.68 7.41 15.15
N PRO A 239 4.90 8.67 14.71
CA PRO A 239 4.85 9.82 15.59
C PRO A 239 3.46 9.91 16.23
N GLN A 240 3.37 10.15 17.55
CA GLN A 240 2.08 10.37 18.20
C GLN A 240 1.32 11.49 17.48
N ALA A 241 0.03 11.27 17.21
CA ALA A 241 -0.86 12.30 16.71
C ALA A 241 -0.80 13.48 17.69
N ALA A 242 -0.39 14.66 17.19
CA ALA A 242 -0.34 15.86 18.01
C ALA A 242 -1.74 16.10 18.59
N ALA A 243 -1.83 16.25 19.92
CA ALA A 243 -3.09 16.59 20.57
C ALA A 243 -3.66 17.85 19.89
N PRO A 244 -4.97 17.90 19.60
CA PRO A 244 -5.56 19.10 19.04
C PRO A 244 -5.26 20.26 19.98
N MET A 245 -4.51 21.27 19.49
CA MET A 245 -4.35 22.52 20.23
C MET A 245 -5.75 23.09 20.42
N GLU A 246 -6.24 23.06 21.66
CA GLU A 246 -7.46 23.73 22.07
C GLU A 246 -7.34 25.22 21.69
N SER A 247 -8.19 25.66 20.77
CA SER A 247 -8.34 27.05 20.35
C SER A 247 -9.55 27.69 21.02
#